data_AF-A0A258BHQ8-F1
#
_entry.id   AF-A0A258BHQ8-F1
#
_cell.length_a   1.000
_cell.length_b   1.000
_cell.length_c   1.000
_cell.angle_alpha   90.00
_cell.angle_beta   90.00
_cell.angle_gamma   90.00
#
_symmetry.space_group_name_H-M   'P 1'
#
loop_
_entity.id
_entity.type
_entity.pdbx_description
1 polymer ?
#
loop_
_entity_poly.entity_id
_entity_poly.type
_entity_poly.pdbx_seq_one_letter_code
_entity_poly.pdbx_strand_id
1 'polypeptide(L)'
;MTPTKLIPSGDGSFLLLWTTETVPADNNDETDGREREAGLTLNQGSVIRIVDMMPGKESPMHRTNSIDYGIVMSGEIELELEDGRKKTVREGGIIIQRGTNHLWRNNTDKPCRIAFVLIEAPAYLHNGVPLPEDKPD
;
A
#
# COMPACT_ATOMS: atom_id res chain seq x y z
N MET A 1 12.23 -11.22 15.00
CA MET A 1 11.46 -10.53 13.95
C MET A 1 10.86 -9.28 14.55
N THR A 2 11.03 -8.11 13.93
CA THR A 2 10.39 -6.88 14.44
C THR A 2 8.89 -6.95 14.17
N PRO A 3 8.02 -6.72 15.17
CA PRO A 3 6.58 -6.72 14.95
C PRO A 3 6.13 -5.49 14.17
N THR A 4 4.92 -5.56 13.61
CA THR A 4 4.19 -4.37 13.13
C THR A 4 3.91 -3.42 14.30
N LYS A 5 3.84 -2.12 14.00
CA LYS A 5 3.54 -1.06 14.96
C LYS A 5 2.21 -0.41 14.61
N LEU A 6 1.30 -0.33 15.58
CA LEU A 6 0.01 0.34 15.39
C LEU A 6 0.23 1.81 15.04
N ILE A 7 -0.43 2.29 13.98
CA ILE A 7 -0.39 3.70 13.61
C ILE A 7 -1.29 4.53 14.53
N PRO A 8 -1.08 5.85 14.66
CA PRO A 8 -1.86 6.69 15.58
C PRO A 8 -3.38 6.63 15.39
N SER A 9 -3.87 6.43 14.15
CA SER A 9 -5.33 6.31 13.90
C SER A 9 -5.93 5.00 14.43
N GLY A 10 -5.10 3.99 14.69
CA GLY A 10 -5.52 2.67 15.14
C GLY A 10 -6.14 1.78 14.05
N ASP A 11 -6.16 2.24 12.80
CA ASP A 11 -6.82 1.49 11.70
C ASP A 11 -5.94 0.38 11.12
N GLY A 12 -4.62 0.49 11.31
CA GLY A 12 -3.68 -0.54 10.88
C GLY A 12 -2.38 -0.56 11.68
N SER A 13 -1.66 -1.68 11.59
CA SER A 13 -0.30 -1.81 12.11
C SER A 13 0.69 -2.02 10.97
N PHE A 14 1.77 -1.25 10.95
CA PHE A 14 2.69 -1.16 9.82
C PHE A 14 4.08 -1.66 10.20
N LEU A 15 4.76 -2.29 9.25
CA LEU A 15 6.17 -2.64 9.33
C LEU A 15 6.82 -2.37 7.98
N LEU A 16 7.66 -1.34 7.91
CA LEU A 16 8.55 -1.15 6.77
C LEU A 16 9.60 -2.27 6.76
N LEU A 17 9.75 -2.92 5.60
CA LEU A 17 10.75 -3.97 5.40
C LEU A 17 11.95 -3.45 4.63
N TRP A 18 11.74 -2.75 3.51
CA TRP A 18 12.82 -2.22 2.68
C TRP A 18 12.34 -1.09 1.76
N THR A 19 13.26 -0.24 1.34
CA THR A 19 13.05 0.75 0.28
C THR A 19 14.24 0.82 -0.66
N THR A 20 13.98 1.21 -1.91
CA THR A 20 15.01 1.66 -2.84
C THR A 20 14.76 3.12 -3.18
N GLU A 21 15.81 3.92 -3.29
CA GLU A 21 15.68 5.34 -3.62
C GLU A 21 15.23 5.58 -5.07
N THR A 22 15.62 4.68 -5.97
CA THR A 22 15.28 4.74 -7.39
C THR A 22 14.74 3.40 -7.87
N VAL A 23 14.07 3.46 -9.03
CA VAL A 23 13.77 2.30 -9.88
C VAL A 23 14.25 2.63 -11.30
N PRO A 24 15.21 1.88 -11.89
CA PRO A 24 15.88 0.70 -11.34
C PRO A 24 16.65 0.94 -10.04
N ALA A 25 16.71 -0.08 -9.19
CA ALA A 25 17.44 -0.05 -7.92
C ALA A 25 18.97 -0.08 -8.14
N ASP A 26 19.72 0.51 -7.21
CA ASP A 26 21.17 0.37 -7.14
C ASP A 26 21.54 -0.67 -6.08
N ASN A 27 22.19 -1.76 -6.48
CA ASN A 27 22.66 -2.79 -5.55
C ASN A 27 24.05 -2.48 -4.96
N ASN A 28 24.69 -1.36 -5.33
CA ASN A 28 25.90 -0.85 -4.66
C ASN A 28 25.56 0.17 -3.55
N ASP A 29 24.29 0.52 -3.43
CA ASP A 29 23.81 1.32 -2.31
C ASP A 29 23.69 0.44 -1.07
N GLU A 30 24.64 0.63 -0.15
CA GLU A 30 24.77 -0.13 1.11
C GLU A 30 23.80 0.36 2.20
N THR A 31 22.92 1.32 1.90
CA THR A 31 21.95 1.84 2.87
C THR A 31 20.95 0.74 3.25
N ASP A 32 20.73 0.53 4.55
CA ASP A 32 19.59 -0.27 5.00
C ASP A 32 18.29 0.45 4.62
N GLY A 33 17.58 -0.08 3.63
CA GLY A 33 16.37 0.54 3.09
C GLY A 33 15.25 0.70 4.12
N ARG A 34 15.34 0.04 5.28
CA ARG A 34 14.41 0.22 6.39
C ARG A 34 14.65 1.49 7.21
N GLU A 35 15.88 1.99 7.21
CA GLU A 35 16.26 3.20 7.94
C GLU A 35 16.09 4.47 7.10
N ARG A 36 15.80 4.33 5.79
CA ARG A 36 15.34 5.44 4.95
C ARG A 36 13.95 5.91 5.38
N GLU A 37 13.74 7.22 5.36
CA GLU A 37 12.41 7.79 5.58
C GLU A 37 11.45 7.30 4.49
N ALA A 38 10.45 6.51 4.89
CA ALA A 38 9.35 6.09 4.05
C ALA A 38 8.05 6.68 4.61
N GLY A 39 7.32 7.42 3.77
CA GLY A 39 5.99 7.91 4.11
C GLY A 39 4.93 6.80 4.12
N LEU A 40 3.69 7.19 4.45
CA LEU A 40 2.52 6.33 4.25
C LEU A 40 2.23 6.08 2.76
N THR A 41 2.62 7.03 1.91
CA THR A 41 2.57 6.91 0.45
C THR A 41 3.98 6.84 -0.14
N LEU A 42 4.08 6.31 -1.35
CA LEU A 42 5.36 6.26 -2.07
C LEU A 42 5.73 7.68 -2.53
N ASN A 43 6.99 8.06 -2.33
CA ASN A 43 7.56 9.30 -2.87
C ASN A 43 8.30 9.04 -4.18
N GLN A 44 9.20 8.05 -4.17
CA GLN A 44 10.04 7.64 -5.29
C GLN A 44 10.53 6.21 -5.08
N GLY A 45 11.07 5.60 -6.14
CA GLY A 45 11.72 4.30 -6.08
C GLY A 45 10.74 3.17 -5.78
N SER A 46 11.06 2.35 -4.77
CA SER A 46 10.19 1.25 -4.37
C SER A 46 10.12 1.08 -2.86
N VAL A 47 9.00 0.53 -2.37
CA VAL A 47 8.76 0.22 -0.96
C VAL A 47 8.22 -1.19 -0.86
N ILE A 48 8.73 -1.97 0.09
CA ILE A 48 8.06 -3.18 0.58
C ILE A 48 7.74 -3.03 2.07
N ARG A 49 6.48 -3.28 2.44
CA ARG A 49 6.01 -3.20 3.83
C ARG A 49 4.91 -4.22 4.12
N ILE A 50 4.75 -4.53 5.40
CA ILE A 50 3.61 -5.29 5.92
C ILE A 50 2.60 -4.32 6.51
N VAL A 51 1.33 -4.53 6.19
CA VAL A 51 0.20 -3.81 6.77
C VAL A 51 -0.77 -4.84 7.34
N ASP A 52 -1.06 -4.72 8.64
CA ASP A 52 -2.17 -5.40 9.28
C ASP A 52 -3.35 -4.44 9.33
N MET A 53 -4.41 -4.68 8.56
CA MET A 53 -5.66 -3.93 8.65
C MET A 53 -6.46 -4.42 9.85
N MET A 54 -6.79 -3.54 10.78
CA MET A 54 -7.45 -3.92 12.04
C MET A 54 -8.93 -4.30 11.81
N PRO A 55 -9.53 -5.13 12.69
CA PRO A 55 -10.93 -5.56 12.57
C PRO A 55 -11.90 -4.38 12.48
N GLY A 56 -12.82 -4.40 11.51
CA GLY A 56 -13.83 -3.37 11.32
C GLY A 56 -13.28 -1.99 10.92
N LYS A 57 -12.02 -1.90 10.51
CA LYS A 57 -11.36 -0.64 10.12
C LYS A 57 -11.20 -0.53 8.61
N GLU A 58 -11.01 0.71 8.17
CA GLU A 58 -10.72 1.04 6.78
C GLU A 58 -9.57 2.02 6.67
N SER A 59 -8.84 1.97 5.55
CA SER A 59 -7.90 3.01 5.18
C SER A 59 -8.66 4.21 4.60
N PRO A 60 -8.04 5.39 4.55
CA PRO A 60 -8.55 6.46 3.71
C PRO A 60 -8.59 6.04 2.24
N MET A 61 -9.52 6.63 1.49
CA MET A 61 -9.51 6.62 0.03
C MET A 61 -8.29 7.41 -0.44
N HIS A 62 -7.47 6.83 -1.32
CA HIS A 62 -6.25 7.48 -1.79
C HIS A 62 -5.78 6.96 -3.15
N ARG A 63 -5.00 7.80 -3.83
CA ARG A 63 -4.33 7.52 -5.11
C ARG A 63 -2.86 7.91 -5.01
N THR A 64 -1.99 6.99 -5.40
CA THR A 64 -0.54 7.19 -5.51
C THR A 64 -0.06 7.04 -6.95
N ASN A 65 1.02 7.75 -7.27
CA ASN A 65 1.77 7.58 -8.52
C ASN A 65 2.63 6.30 -8.46
N SER A 66 1.96 5.15 -8.41
CA SER A 66 2.60 3.85 -8.31
C SER A 66 1.80 2.73 -8.97
N ILE A 67 2.50 1.64 -9.25
CA ILE A 67 1.90 0.32 -9.38
C ILE A 67 2.19 -0.47 -8.11
N ASP A 68 1.15 -1.08 -7.53
CA ASP A 68 1.27 -1.82 -6.28
C ASP A 68 0.91 -3.29 -6.45
N TYR A 69 1.70 -4.16 -5.84
CA TYR A 69 1.42 -5.58 -5.66
C TYR A 69 1.04 -5.82 -4.20
N GLY A 70 -0.27 -5.98 -3.95
CA GLY A 70 -0.80 -6.32 -2.62
C GLY A 70 -1.01 -7.82 -2.51
N ILE A 71 -0.36 -8.49 -1.58
CA ILE A 71 -0.44 -9.94 -1.39
C ILE A 71 -1.08 -10.21 -0.03
N VAL A 72 -2.28 -10.79 -0.03
CA VAL A 72 -3.00 -11.12 1.20
C VAL A 72 -2.37 -12.35 1.83
N MET A 73 -1.61 -12.14 2.91
CA MET A 73 -0.85 -13.20 3.58
C MET A 73 -1.69 -13.98 4.59
N SER A 74 -2.68 -13.34 5.20
CA SER A 74 -3.58 -13.94 6.19
C SER A 74 -4.88 -13.16 6.27
N GLY A 75 -6.01 -13.85 6.32
CA GLY A 75 -7.35 -13.22 6.41
C GLY A 75 -7.93 -12.80 5.05
N GLU A 76 -8.79 -11.79 5.05
CA GLU A 76 -9.38 -11.23 3.83
C GLU A 76 -9.59 -9.72 3.93
N ILE A 77 -9.51 -9.03 2.79
CA ILE A 77 -9.67 -7.58 2.69
C ILE A 77 -10.65 -7.23 1.57
N GLU A 78 -11.50 -6.24 1.78
CA GLU A 78 -12.30 -5.63 0.72
C GLU A 78 -11.52 -4.45 0.12
N LEU A 79 -11.30 -4.50 -1.19
CA LEU A 79 -10.84 -3.36 -1.99
C LEU A 79 -12.06 -2.61 -2.53
N GLU A 80 -12.16 -1.32 -2.27
CA GLU A 80 -13.18 -0.43 -2.82
C GLU A 80 -12.53 0.64 -3.71
N LEU A 81 -13.14 0.91 -4.87
CA LEU A 81 -12.71 1.93 -5.84
C LEU A 81 -13.61 3.17 -5.76
N GLU A 82 -13.17 4.28 -6.35
CA GLU A 82 -13.89 5.58 -6.32
C GLU A 82 -15.32 5.54 -6.89
N ASP A 83 -15.63 4.59 -7.79
CA ASP A 83 -16.98 4.42 -8.34
C ASP A 83 -17.85 3.45 -7.52
N GLY A 84 -17.41 3.09 -6.32
CA GLY A 84 -18.14 2.24 -5.38
C GLY A 84 -18.06 0.75 -5.69
N ARG A 85 -17.35 0.32 -6.76
CA ARG A 85 -17.08 -1.10 -6.99
C ARG A 85 -16.23 -1.65 -5.86
N LYS A 86 -16.63 -2.80 -5.32
CA LYS A 86 -15.93 -3.49 -4.23
C LYS A 86 -15.63 -4.93 -4.59
N LYS A 87 -14.51 -5.45 -4.09
CA LYS A 87 -14.18 -6.87 -4.20
C LYS A 87 -13.39 -7.35 -2.99
N THR A 88 -13.85 -8.44 -2.39
CA THR A 88 -13.10 -9.17 -1.36
C THR A 88 -11.98 -9.99 -1.99
N VAL A 89 -10.77 -9.81 -1.48
CA VAL A 89 -9.58 -10.57 -1.80
C VAL A 89 -9.20 -11.39 -0.57
N ARG A 90 -9.19 -12.70 -0.73
CA ARG A 90 -8.93 -13.67 0.35
C ARG A 90 -7.45 -14.02 0.42
N GLU A 91 -7.08 -14.69 1.50
CA GLU A 91 -5.73 -15.24 1.72
C GLU A 91 -5.17 -15.96 0.48
N GLY A 92 -3.91 -15.64 0.16
CA GLY A 92 -3.23 -16.08 -1.06
C GLY A 92 -3.57 -15.27 -2.31
N GLY A 93 -4.59 -14.40 -2.24
CA GLY A 93 -4.97 -13.51 -3.33
C GLY A 93 -3.96 -12.37 -3.53
N ILE A 94 -3.85 -11.92 -4.77
CA ILE A 94 -2.94 -10.85 -5.18
C ILE A 94 -3.75 -9.74 -5.86
N ILE A 95 -3.50 -8.50 -5.44
CA ILE A 95 -4.03 -7.28 -6.03
C ILE A 95 -2.93 -6.63 -6.87
N ILE A 96 -3.28 -6.26 -8.10
CA ILE A 96 -2.45 -5.43 -8.96
C ILE A 96 -3.12 -4.05 -9.04
N GLN A 97 -2.66 -3.10 -8.22
CA GLN A 97 -3.22 -1.75 -8.16
C GLN A 97 -2.47 -0.85 -9.15
N ARG A 98 -3.16 -0.31 -10.17
CA ARG A 98 -2.53 0.42 -11.28
C ARG A 98 -2.81 1.92 -11.19
N GLY A 99 -2.39 2.57 -10.11
CA GLY A 99 -2.59 4.01 -9.89
C GLY A 99 -4.05 4.43 -9.74
N THR A 100 -4.91 3.53 -9.27
CA THR A 100 -6.36 3.74 -9.08
C THR A 100 -6.66 4.28 -7.69
N ASN A 101 -7.65 5.18 -7.58
CA ASN A 101 -8.10 5.68 -6.28
C ASN A 101 -8.84 4.57 -5.54
N HIS A 102 -8.43 4.28 -4.31
CA HIS A 102 -8.94 3.11 -3.58
C HIS A 102 -8.86 3.23 -2.06
N LEU A 103 -9.66 2.41 -1.37
CA LEU A 103 -9.50 2.13 0.06
C LEU A 103 -9.50 0.63 0.34
N TRP A 104 -8.92 0.27 1.48
CA TRP A 104 -8.91 -1.08 2.03
C TRP A 104 -9.83 -1.13 3.23
N ARG A 105 -10.81 -2.03 3.23
CA ARG A 105 -11.71 -2.25 4.37
C ARG A 105 -11.61 -3.68 4.87
N ASN A 106 -11.39 -3.83 6.17
CA ASN A 106 -11.46 -5.12 6.84
C ASN A 106 -12.85 -5.28 7.48
N ASN A 107 -13.74 -6.00 6.81
CA ASN A 107 -15.10 -6.30 7.27
C ASN A 107 -15.18 -7.47 8.28
N THR A 108 -14.03 -7.97 8.75
CA THR A 108 -13.96 -9.15 9.63
C THR A 108 -13.67 -8.79 11.08
N ASP A 109 -13.70 -9.80 11.95
CA ASP A 109 -13.40 -9.72 13.38
C ASP A 109 -11.91 -9.97 13.72
N LYS A 110 -11.07 -10.19 12.70
CA LYS A 110 -9.64 -10.52 12.85
C LYS A 110 -8.78 -9.59 11.99
N PRO A 111 -7.52 -9.32 12.38
CA PRO A 111 -6.61 -8.57 11.51
C PRO A 111 -6.40 -9.28 10.17
N CYS A 112 -6.36 -8.49 9.09
CA CYS A 112 -5.94 -8.97 7.76
C CYS A 112 -4.52 -8.50 7.48
N ARG A 113 -3.59 -9.41 7.23
CA ARG A 113 -2.19 -9.09 6.92
C ARG A 113 -1.96 -9.08 5.42
N ILE A 114 -1.40 -7.97 4.93
CA ILE A 114 -1.08 -7.76 3.52
C ILE A 114 0.38 -7.32 3.39
N ALA A 115 1.12 -7.96 2.49
CA ALA A 115 2.40 -7.44 2.03
C ALA A 115 2.15 -6.54 0.83
N PHE A 116 2.63 -5.30 0.89
CA PHE A 116 2.56 -4.35 -0.21
C PHE A 116 3.95 -4.11 -0.77
N VAL A 117 4.08 -4.25 -2.09
CA VAL A 117 5.23 -3.76 -2.87
C VAL A 117 4.73 -2.62 -3.75
N LEU A 118 5.21 -1.40 -3.53
CA LEU A 118 4.87 -0.22 -4.31
C LEU A 118 6.07 0.14 -5.18
N ILE A 119 5.83 0.42 -6.46
CA ILE A 119 6.86 0.79 -7.43
C ILE A 119 6.44 2.10 -8.10
N GLU A 120 7.36 3.06 -8.14
CA GLU A 120 7.15 4.37 -8.74
C GLU A 120 6.66 4.23 -10.19
N ALA A 121 5.65 5.02 -10.54
CA ALA A 121 5.13 5.14 -11.88
C ALA A 121 4.75 6.59 -12.17
N PRO A 122 4.76 7.04 -13.43
CA PRO A 122 4.20 8.33 -13.79
C PRO A 122 2.72 8.42 -13.39
N ALA A 123 2.24 9.65 -13.15
CA ALA A 123 0.82 9.89 -12.93
C ALA A 123 -0.03 9.31 -14.06
N TYR A 124 -1.18 8.71 -13.70
CA TYR A 124 -2.12 8.22 -14.69
C TYR A 124 -2.67 9.37 -15.53
N LEU A 125 -2.58 9.24 -16.86
CA LEU A 125 -3.11 10.23 -17.79
C LEU A 125 -4.52 9.83 -18.25
N HIS A 126 -5.53 10.62 -17.85
CA HIS A 126 -6.88 10.53 -18.41
C HIS A 126 -7.00 11.53 -19.56
N ASN A 127 -7.16 11.02 -20.80
CA ASN A 127 -7.21 11.85 -22.01
C ASN A 127 -5.99 12.79 -22.16
N GLY A 128 -4.81 12.31 -21.77
CA GLY A 128 -3.56 13.08 -21.83
C GLY A 128 -3.35 14.04 -20.67
N VAL A 129 -4.27 14.13 -19.71
CA VAL A 129 -4.18 14.99 -18.53
C VAL A 129 -3.91 14.14 -17.28
N PRO A 130 -2.91 14.48 -16.45
CA PRO A 130 -2.64 13.73 -15.23
C PRO A 130 -3.79 13.90 -14.24
N LEU A 131 -4.24 12.78 -13.68
CA LEU A 131 -5.08 12.83 -12.48
C LEU A 131 -4.19 13.18 -11.28
N PRO A 132 -4.64 14.06 -10.37
CA PRO A 132 -3.88 14.36 -9.16
C PRO A 132 -3.77 13.11 -8.27
N GLU A 133 -2.66 13.03 -7.53
CA GLU A 133 -2.60 12.16 -6.36
C GLU A 133 -3.66 12.61 -5.35
N ASP A 134 -4.22 11.64 -4.66
CA ASP A 134 -5.20 11.85 -3.60
C ASP A 134 -4.58 11.25 -2.34
N LYS A 135 -3.85 12.06 -1.59
CA LYS A 135 -3.13 11.62 -0.40
C LYS A 135 -3.91 12.10 0.81
N PRO A 136 -4.32 11.22 1.73
CA PRO A 136 -4.99 11.64 2.95
C PRO A 136 -4.02 12.52 3.77
N ASP A 137 -4.56 13.59 4.33
CA ASP A 137 -3.84 14.53 5.21
C ASP A 137 -3.22 13.83 6.44
#